data_AF-A0A6V8NW43-F1
#
_entry.id   AF-A0A6V8NW43-F1
#
_cell.length_a   1.000
_cell.length_b   1.000
_cell.length_c   1.000
_cell.angle_alpha   90.00
_cell.angle_beta   90.00
_cell.angle_gamma   90.00
#
_symmetry.space_group_name_H-M   'P 1'
#
loop_
_entity.id
_entity.type
_entity.pdbx_description
1 polymer ?
#
loop_
_entity_poly.entity_id
_entity_poly.type
_entity_poly.pdbx_seq_one_letter_code
_entity_poly.pdbx_strand_id
1 'polypeptide(L)' 'AFLRLEIHKLRTGNSWYEAKVSIIREAIRAYLGNPTYSLTPTA' A
#
# COMPACT_ATOMS: atom_id res chain seq x y z
N ALA A 1 8.97 -19.20 -2.25
CA ALA A 1 8.20 -17.96 -2.54
C ALA A 1 8.97 -16.68 -2.17
N PHE A 2 9.55 -16.58 -0.97
CA PHE A 2 10.29 -15.39 -0.50
C PHE A 2 11.45 -14.94 -1.41
N LEU A 3 12.23 -15.87 -1.98
CA LEU A 3 13.30 -15.54 -2.94
C LEU A 3 12.80 -14.75 -4.17
N ARG A 4 11.57 -15.02 -4.64
CA ARG A 4 11.00 -14.29 -5.78
C ARG A 4 10.70 -12.84 -5.42
N LEU A 5 10.26 -12.58 -4.18
CA LEU A 5 10.02 -11.23 -3.68
C LEU A 5 11.35 -10.48 -3.48
N GLU A 6 12.37 -11.15 -2.96
CA GLU A 6 13.72 -10.61 -2.80
C GLU A 6 14.33 -10.20 -4.16
N ILE A 7 14.28 -11.09 -5.15
CA ILE A 7 14.76 -10.82 -6.51
C ILE A 7 13.95 -9.70 -7.17
N HIS A 8 12.62 -9.70 -7.01
CA HIS A 8 11.79 -8.64 -7.56
C HIS A 8 12.19 -7.29 -6.96
N LYS A 9 12.30 -7.20 -5.63
CA LYS A 9 12.76 -6.00 -4.90
C LYS A 9 14.11 -5.50 -5.42
N LEU A 10 15.08 -6.40 -5.63
CA LEU A 10 16.39 -6.06 -6.19
C LEU A 10 16.30 -5.55 -7.64
N ARG A 11 15.41 -6.12 -8.48
CA ARG A 11 15.24 -5.74 -9.89
C ARG A 11 14.49 -4.42 -10.07
N THR A 12 13.47 -4.15 -9.27
CA THR A 12 12.74 -2.87 -9.31
C THR A 12 13.42 -1.78 -8.51
N GLY A 13 14.35 -2.12 -7.62
CA GLY A 13 15.00 -1.16 -6.72
C GLY A 13 14.07 -0.65 -5.62
N ASN A 14 12.84 -1.15 -5.54
CA ASN A 14 11.85 -0.70 -4.58
C ASN A 14 12.29 -1.09 -3.17
N SER A 15 12.37 -0.11 -2.29
CA SER A 15 12.59 -0.40 -0.87
C SER A 15 11.37 -1.09 -0.26
N TRP A 16 11.57 -1.85 0.83
CA TRP A 16 10.46 -2.41 1.61
C TRP A 16 9.52 -1.32 2.12
N TYR A 17 10.06 -0.13 2.38
CA TYR A 17 9.29 1.04 2.77
C TYR A 17 8.38 1.51 1.62
N GLU A 18 8.92 1.72 0.42
CA GLU A 18 8.15 2.13 -0.76
C GLU A 18 7.06 1.13 -1.12
N ALA A 19 7.36 -0.17 -1.03
CA ALA A 19 6.38 -1.22 -1.28
C ALA A 19 5.18 -1.12 -0.32
N LYS A 20 5.45 -0.96 0.98
CA LYS A 20 4.39 -0.78 2.00
C LYS A 20 3.60 0.52 1.78
N VAL A 21 4.30 1.62 1.50
CA VAL A 21 3.66 2.92 1.23
C VAL A 21 2.77 2.84 0.00
N SER A 22 3.19 2.15 -1.05
CA SER A 22 2.39 1.95 -2.26
C SER A 22 1.09 1.20 -1.97
N ILE A 23 1.16 0.08 -1.23
CA ILE A 23 -0.02 -0.71 -0.84
C ILE A 23 -1.00 0.15 -0.03
N ILE A 24 -0.51 0.86 0.99
CA ILE A 24 -1.35 1.70 1.85
C ILE A 24 -1.99 2.82 1.04
N ARG A 25 -1.24 3.49 0.15
CA ARG A 25 -1.75 4.59 -0.67
C ARG A 25 -2.84 4.13 -1.62
N GLU A 26 -2.68 2.98 -2.26
CA GLU A 26 -3.71 2.39 -3.11
C GLU A 26 -4.96 2.02 -2.31
N ALA A 27 -4.80 1.43 -1.13
CA ALA A 27 -5.93 1.12 -0.25
C ALA A 27 -6.70 2.39 0.17
N ILE A 28 -5.99 3.46 0.53
CA ILE A 28 -6.60 4.76 0.87
C ILE A 28 -7.36 5.34 -0.33
N ARG A 29 -6.78 5.32 -1.53
CA ARG A 29 -7.43 5.81 -2.75
C ARG A 29 -8.71 5.03 -3.06
N ALA A 30 -8.66 3.71 -2.97
CA ALA A 30 -9.83 2.85 -3.16
C ALA A 30 -10.93 3.17 -2.13
N TYR A 31 -10.55 3.34 -0.86
CA TYR A 31 -11.49 3.73 0.19
C TYR A 31 -12.11 5.12 -0.06
N LEU A 32 -11.32 6.11 -0.45
CA LEU A 32 -11.84 7.45 -0.76
C LEU A 32 -12.79 7.45 -1.97
N GLY A 33 -12.59 6.54 -2.93
CA GLY A 33 -13.47 6.40 -4.09
C GLY A 33 -14.80 5.71 -3.79
N ASN A 34 -14.83 4.82 -2.79
CA ASN A 34 -16.05 4.14 -2.34
C ASN A 34 -15.97 3.85 -0.83
N PRO A 35 -16.28 4.83 0.02
CA PRO A 35 -16.10 4.69 1.46
C PRO A 35 -17.13 3.71 2.04
N THR A 36 -16.67 2.54 2.48
CA THR A 36 -17.53 1.54 3.14
C THR A 36 -17.84 1.88 4.59
N TYR A 37 -17.00 2.72 5.22
CA TYR A 37 -17.16 3.18 6.58
C TYR A 37 -17.05 4.70 6.59
N SER A 38 -17.98 5.38 7.23
CA SER A 38 -17.86 6.82 7.48
C SER A 38 -17.40 6.99 8.91
N LEU A 39 -16.15 7.37 9.11
CA LEU A 39 -15.68 7.77 10.43
C LEU A 39 -16.27 9.14 10.74
N THR A 40 -17.04 9.23 11.82
CA THR A 40 -17.55 10.52 12.31
C THR A 40 -16.34 11.37 12.73
N PRO A 41 -16.20 12.60 12.22
CA PRO A 41 -15.12 13.49 12.66
C PRO A 41 -15.24 13.76 14.17
N THR A 42 -14.16 13.60 14.92
CA THR A 42 -14.11 13.86 16.38
C THR A 42 -13.72 15.32 16.71
N ALA A 43 -14.13 16.28 15.89
CA ALA A 43 -13.78 17.70 16.09
C ALA A 43 -14.66 18.35 17.18
#